data_AF-A0A7S4CKJ9-F1
#
_entry.id   AF-A0A7S4CKJ9-F1
#
_cell.length_a   1.000
_cell.length_b   1.000
_cell.length_c   1.000
_cell.angle_alpha   90.00
_cell.angle_beta   90.00
_cell.angle_gamma   90.00
#
_symmetry.space_group_name_H-M   'P 1'
#
loop_
_entity.id
_entity.type
_entity.pdbx_description
1 polymer ?
#
loop_
_entity_poly.entity_id
_entity_poly.type
_entity_poly.pdbx_seq_one_letter_code
_entity_poly.pdbx_strand_id
1 'polypeptide(L)'
;REEALQASHILRLKSEVKHCFDALSYDDIEHALGQIPPPPVYEKVAAPVCLMLQIPAARYGGTGLEHWDGLKQVLLKDYPNFLGCLNDWAMLPLSYETLRRVQYFATDPEFCHVRILPRSPFVAALAKWVAYAV
;
A
#
# COMPACT_ATOMS: atom_id res chain seq x y z
N ARG A 1 16.76 -9.24 24.40
CA ARG A 1 16.51 -7.79 24.70
C ARG A 1 16.32 -7.02 23.40
N GLU A 2 17.13 -7.27 22.36
CA GLU A 2 16.96 -6.71 21.01
C GLU A 2 15.69 -7.22 20.32
N GLU A 3 15.36 -8.51 20.44
CA GLU A 3 14.13 -9.09 19.88
C GLU A 3 12.85 -8.45 20.44
N ALA A 4 12.83 -8.12 21.74
CA ALA A 4 11.69 -7.46 22.38
C ALA A 4 11.52 -6.00 21.92
N LEU A 5 12.64 -5.30 21.66
CA LEU A 5 12.62 -3.95 21.10
C LEU A 5 12.15 -3.98 19.63
N GLN A 6 12.60 -4.96 18.86
CA GLN A 6 12.18 -5.15 17.48
C GLN A 6 10.69 -5.49 17.40
N ALA A 7 10.19 -6.40 18.26
CA ALA A 7 8.77 -6.74 18.35
C ALA A 7 7.91 -5.54 18.76
N SER A 8 8.36 -4.75 19.73
CA SER A 8 7.65 -3.52 20.15
C SER A 8 7.59 -2.48 19.04
N HIS A 9 8.66 -2.32 18.27
CA HIS A 9 8.70 -1.39 17.13
C HIS A 9 7.74 -1.84 16.03
N ILE A 10 7.78 -3.14 15.71
CA ILE A 10 6.88 -3.83 14.79
C ILE A 10 5.40 -3.58 15.15
N LEU A 11 5.03 -3.79 16.41
CA LEU A 11 3.65 -3.60 16.88
C LEU A 11 3.20 -2.15 16.76
N ARG A 12 4.10 -1.21 17.04
CA ARG A 12 3.82 0.22 16.86
C ARG A 12 3.56 0.57 15.39
N LEU A 13 4.40 0.10 14.48
CA LEU A 13 4.23 0.36 13.04
C LEU A 13 2.91 -0.22 12.51
N LYS A 14 2.53 -1.42 12.96
CA LYS A 14 1.22 -2.02 12.66
C LYS A 14 0.07 -1.14 13.12
N SER A 15 0.10 -0.69 14.38
CA SER A 15 -0.92 0.19 14.94
C SER A 15 -1.02 1.50 14.16
N GLU A 16 0.10 2.10 13.77
CA GLU A 16 0.11 3.35 13.00
C GLU A 16 -0.50 3.21 11.60
N VAL A 17 -0.26 2.08 10.92
CA VAL A 17 -0.88 1.83 9.61
C VAL A 17 -2.34 1.50 9.74
N LYS A 18 -2.72 0.69 10.74
CA LYS A 18 -4.12 0.41 11.05
C LYS A 18 -4.89 1.70 11.26
N HIS A 19 -4.36 2.62 12.07
CA HIS A 19 -4.98 3.92 12.31
C HIS A 19 -5.15 4.73 11.02
N CYS A 20 -4.20 4.65 10.08
CA CYS A 20 -4.36 5.32 8.79
C CYS A 20 -5.53 4.77 7.97
N PHE A 21 -5.75 3.45 7.97
CA PHE A 21 -6.88 2.85 7.24
C PHE A 21 -8.21 3.00 7.98
N ASP A 22 -8.22 2.89 9.32
CA ASP A 22 -9.43 3.11 10.14
C ASP A 22 -9.97 4.55 10.03
N ALA A 23 -9.09 5.52 9.75
CA ALA A 23 -9.45 6.93 9.61
C ALA A 23 -10.02 7.27 8.21
N LEU A 24 -9.97 6.35 7.25
CA LEU A 24 -10.49 6.60 5.90
C LEU A 24 -12.01 6.52 5.89
N SER A 25 -12.63 7.51 5.25
CA SER A 25 -14.03 7.40 4.86
C SER A 25 -14.17 6.58 3.57
N TYR A 26 -15.37 6.07 3.32
CA TYR A 26 -15.68 5.43 2.04
C TYR A 26 -15.46 6.40 0.86
N ASP A 27 -15.82 7.68 1.06
CA ASP A 27 -15.67 8.74 0.06
C ASP A 27 -14.20 8.99 -0.33
N ASP A 28 -13.25 8.90 0.61
CA ASP A 28 -11.81 9.06 0.33
C ASP A 28 -11.31 8.02 -0.68
N ILE A 29 -11.89 6.83 -0.61
CA ILE A 29 -11.52 5.68 -1.45
C ILE A 29 -12.26 5.75 -2.77
N GLU A 30 -13.57 5.98 -2.75
CA GLU A 30 -14.36 6.15 -3.97
C GLU A 30 -13.81 7.30 -4.81
N HIS A 31 -13.48 8.43 -4.18
CA HIS A 31 -12.84 9.56 -4.84
C HIS A 31 -11.53 9.17 -5.53
N ALA A 32 -10.67 8.40 -4.85
CA ALA A 32 -9.40 7.95 -5.42
C ALA A 32 -9.63 6.98 -6.59
N LEU A 33 -10.48 5.96 -6.40
CA LEU A 33 -10.78 4.94 -7.41
C LEU A 33 -11.55 5.50 -8.62
N GLY A 34 -12.27 6.62 -8.44
CA GLY A 34 -13.02 7.31 -9.49
C GLY A 34 -12.16 8.16 -10.43
N GLN A 35 -10.87 8.41 -10.11
CA GLN A 35 -9.99 9.21 -10.97
C GLN A 35 -9.61 8.44 -12.24
N ILE A 36 -10.01 8.97 -13.41
CA ILE A 36 -9.69 8.41 -14.73
C ILE A 36 -9.22 9.55 -15.66
N PRO A 37 -7.96 9.56 -16.12
CA PRO A 37 -6.89 8.63 -15.73
C PRO A 37 -6.46 8.82 -14.26
N PRO A 38 -5.90 7.79 -13.60
CA PRO A 38 -5.33 7.96 -12.27
C PRO A 38 -4.17 8.96 -12.30
N PRO A 39 -3.95 9.75 -11.24
CA PRO A 39 -2.73 10.52 -11.09
C PRO A 39 -1.49 9.61 -11.15
N PRO A 40 -0.36 10.07 -11.73
CA PRO A 40 0.86 9.26 -11.85
C PRO A 40 1.37 8.69 -10.51
N VAL A 41 1.14 9.41 -9.42
CA VAL A 41 1.54 8.95 -8.08
C VAL A 41 0.71 7.77 -7.59
N TYR A 42 -0.54 7.61 -8.05
CA TYR A 42 -1.39 6.47 -7.66
C TYR A 42 -0.89 5.20 -8.34
N GLU A 43 -0.53 5.30 -9.62
CA GLU A 43 0.11 4.23 -10.38
C GLU A 43 1.42 3.77 -9.72
N LYS A 44 2.26 4.72 -9.29
CA LYS A 44 3.50 4.42 -8.57
C LYS A 44 3.26 3.71 -7.24
N VAL A 45 2.20 4.06 -6.51
CA VAL A 45 1.82 3.41 -5.25
C VAL A 45 1.20 2.03 -5.49
N ALA A 46 0.46 1.86 -6.58
CA ALA A 46 -0.19 0.61 -6.91
C ALA A 46 0.80 -0.53 -7.14
N ALA A 47 1.94 -0.25 -7.78
CA ALA A 47 2.94 -1.27 -8.12
C ALA A 47 3.47 -2.06 -6.90
N PRO A 48 4.05 -1.43 -5.85
CA PRO A 48 4.50 -2.15 -4.67
C PRO A 48 3.34 -2.75 -3.86
N VAL A 49 2.16 -2.12 -3.85
CA VAL A 49 0.98 -2.71 -3.19
C VAL A 49 0.59 -4.03 -3.86
N CYS A 50 0.51 -4.05 -5.19
CA CYS A 50 0.23 -5.25 -5.96
C CYS A 50 1.33 -6.31 -5.82
N LEU A 51 2.61 -5.91 -5.73
CA LEU A 51 3.73 -6.83 -5.49
C LEU A 51 3.64 -7.49 -4.12
N MET A 52 3.38 -6.70 -3.09
CA MET A 52 3.13 -7.22 -1.75
C MET A 52 1.96 -8.19 -1.84
N LEU A 53 0.76 -7.71 -2.18
CA LEU A 53 -0.49 -8.49 -2.24
C LEU A 53 -0.50 -9.65 -3.25
N GLN A 54 0.58 -9.83 -4.02
CA GLN A 54 0.71 -10.80 -5.10
C GLN A 54 -0.43 -10.73 -6.14
N ILE A 55 -0.94 -9.52 -6.37
CA ILE A 55 -1.97 -9.26 -7.38
C ILE A 55 -1.38 -9.55 -8.77
N PRO A 56 -2.08 -10.32 -9.64
CA PRO A 56 -1.53 -10.80 -10.92
C PRO A 56 -0.93 -9.71 -11.81
N ALA A 57 -1.49 -8.50 -11.80
CA ALA A 57 -0.98 -7.36 -12.56
C ALA A 57 0.53 -7.10 -12.30
N ALA A 58 1.01 -7.34 -11.08
CA ALA A 58 2.42 -7.17 -10.72
C ALA A 58 3.33 -8.35 -11.09
N ARG A 59 2.75 -9.53 -11.39
CA ARG A 59 3.52 -10.74 -11.75
C ARG A 59 4.03 -10.73 -13.19
N TYR A 60 3.39 -9.96 -14.08
CA TYR A 60 3.72 -9.94 -15.52
C TYR A 60 4.44 -8.66 -15.98
N GLY A 61 4.90 -7.81 -15.04
CA GLY A 61 5.59 -6.57 -15.39
C GLY A 61 4.67 -5.53 -16.02
N GLY A 62 3.43 -5.45 -15.53
CA GLY A 62 2.45 -4.48 -16.01
C GLY A 62 2.91 -3.02 -15.84
N THR A 63 2.28 -2.15 -16.60
CA THR A 63 2.37 -0.70 -16.49
C THR A 63 1.78 -0.21 -15.17
N GLY A 64 2.12 1.03 -14.79
CA GLY A 64 1.54 1.68 -13.60
C GLY A 64 0.00 1.67 -13.59
N LEU A 65 -0.60 1.89 -14.76
CA LEU A 65 -2.04 1.82 -14.98
C LEU A 65 -2.61 0.42 -14.72
N GLU A 66 -1.98 -0.63 -15.24
CA GLU A 66 -2.44 -2.02 -15.03
C GLU A 66 -2.37 -2.43 -13.55
N HIS A 67 -1.36 -1.96 -12.82
CA HIS A 67 -1.30 -2.16 -11.37
C HIS A 67 -2.45 -1.47 -10.65
N TRP A 68 -2.78 -0.22 -11.03
CA TRP A 68 -3.89 0.51 -10.43
C TRP A 68 -5.24 -0.15 -10.73
N ASP A 69 -5.46 -0.59 -11.97
CA ASP A 69 -6.68 -1.29 -12.36
C ASP A 69 -6.82 -2.63 -11.61
N GLY A 70 -5.73 -3.39 -11.48
CA GLY A 70 -5.71 -4.62 -10.70
C GLY A 70 -6.04 -4.39 -9.21
N LEU A 71 -5.44 -3.37 -8.61
CA LEU A 71 -5.72 -2.97 -7.23
C LEU A 71 -7.19 -2.56 -7.05
N LYS A 72 -7.71 -1.74 -7.97
CA LYS A 72 -9.10 -1.27 -7.98
C LYS A 72 -10.08 -2.44 -8.07
N GLN A 73 -9.82 -3.45 -8.89
CA GLN A 73 -10.68 -4.64 -9.00
C GLN A 73 -10.76 -5.42 -7.69
N VAL A 74 -9.63 -5.60 -7.00
CA VAL A 74 -9.61 -6.29 -5.70
C VAL A 74 -10.39 -5.49 -4.65
N LEU A 75 -10.15 -4.18 -4.57
CA LEU A 75 -10.84 -3.27 -3.67
C LEU A 75 -12.36 -3.25 -3.89
N LEU A 76 -12.81 -3.13 -5.15
CA LEU A 76 -14.25 -3.09 -5.48
C LEU A 76 -14.95 -4.42 -5.19
N LYS A 77 -14.22 -5.54 -5.25
CA LYS A 77 -14.80 -6.86 -5.01
C LYS A 77 -14.96 -7.16 -3.52
N ASP A 78 -14.02 -6.73 -2.68
CA ASP A 78 -13.99 -7.13 -1.28
C ASP A 78 -13.28 -6.12 -0.36
N TYR A 79 -13.76 -4.88 -0.38
CA TYR A 79 -13.15 -3.77 0.37
C TYR A 79 -12.99 -4.02 1.88
N PRO A 80 -14.02 -4.48 2.63
CA PRO A 80 -13.89 -4.66 4.08
C PRO A 80 -12.81 -5.67 4.43
N ASN A 81 -12.74 -6.78 3.68
CA ASN A 81 -11.70 -7.79 3.89
C ASN A 81 -10.35 -7.29 3.38
N PHE A 82 -10.31 -6.49 2.31
CA PHE A 82 -9.07 -5.93 1.79
C PHE A 82 -8.36 -5.03 2.82
N LEU A 83 -9.07 -4.14 3.50
CA LEU A 83 -8.49 -3.32 4.57
C LEU A 83 -8.03 -4.18 5.75
N GLY A 84 -8.81 -5.20 6.12
CA GLY A 84 -8.40 -6.20 7.11
C GLY A 84 -7.12 -6.92 6.68
N CYS A 85 -7.02 -7.33 5.42
CA CYS A 85 -5.84 -7.95 4.85
C CYS A 85 -4.63 -7.04 4.93
N LEU A 86 -4.73 -5.76 4.55
CA LEU A 86 -3.61 -4.81 4.66
C LEU A 86 -3.10 -4.68 6.11
N ASN A 87 -4.02 -4.65 7.08
CA ASN A 87 -3.67 -4.60 8.50
C ASN A 87 -2.89 -5.86 8.96
N ASP A 88 -3.31 -7.04 8.52
CA ASP A 88 -2.68 -8.31 8.87
C ASP A 88 -1.38 -8.58 8.09
N TRP A 89 -1.31 -8.06 6.86
CA TRP A 89 -0.27 -8.32 5.87
C TRP A 89 1.05 -7.63 6.12
N ALA A 90 1.10 -6.61 6.98
CA ALA A 90 2.33 -5.87 7.23
C ALA A 90 3.53 -6.76 7.65
N MET A 91 3.31 -8.05 7.95
CA MET A 91 4.35 -9.02 8.35
C MET A 91 4.19 -10.45 7.82
N LEU A 92 3.51 -10.64 6.69
CA LEU A 92 3.68 -11.91 5.98
C LEU A 92 5.13 -12.02 5.49
N PRO A 93 5.74 -13.22 5.52
CA PRO A 93 7.09 -13.41 5.01
C PRO A 93 7.10 -13.18 3.50
N LEU A 94 7.40 -11.94 3.10
CA LEU A 94 7.68 -11.58 1.72
C LEU A 94 9.01 -12.22 1.33
N SER A 95 9.13 -12.67 0.09
CA SER A 95 10.42 -13.14 -0.41
C SER A 95 11.41 -11.98 -0.40
N TYR A 96 12.70 -12.29 -0.24
CA TYR A 96 13.77 -11.29 -0.33
C TYR A 96 13.71 -10.49 -1.64
N GLU A 97 13.33 -11.14 -2.74
CA GLU A 97 13.15 -10.50 -4.03
C GLU A 97 12.01 -9.46 -4.02
N THR A 98 10.85 -9.82 -3.43
CA THR A 98 9.72 -8.89 -3.29
C THR A 98 10.12 -7.70 -2.43
N LEU A 99 10.76 -7.93 -1.28
CA LEU A 99 11.22 -6.85 -0.40
C LEU A 99 12.19 -5.90 -1.11
N ARG A 100 13.16 -6.45 -1.85
CA ARG A 100 14.12 -5.64 -2.60
C ARG A 100 13.43 -4.78 -3.67
N ARG A 101 12.43 -5.34 -4.38
CA ARG A 101 11.64 -4.60 -5.38
C ARG A 101 10.80 -3.51 -4.72
N VAL A 102 10.16 -3.80 -3.59
CA VAL A 102 9.37 -2.82 -2.82
C VAL A 102 10.26 -1.70 -2.27
N GLN A 103 11.45 -2.02 -1.77
CA GLN A 103 12.38 -1.05 -1.20
C GLN A 103 12.84 -0.02 -2.24
N TYR A 104 12.99 -0.44 -3.51
CA TYR A 104 13.29 0.49 -4.60
C TYR A 104 12.22 1.59 -4.73
N PHE A 105 10.93 1.22 -4.64
CA PHE A 105 9.83 2.21 -4.64
C PHE A 105 9.82 3.08 -3.40
N ALA A 106 10.06 2.51 -2.21
CA ALA A 106 10.08 3.25 -0.95
C ALA A 106 11.17 4.32 -0.90
N THR A 107 12.24 4.18 -1.69
CA THR A 107 13.30 5.19 -1.81
C THR A 107 13.00 6.33 -2.79
N ASP A 108 11.93 6.24 -3.59
CA ASP A 108 11.52 7.32 -4.50
C ASP A 108 10.95 8.51 -3.69
N PRO A 109 11.49 9.74 -3.81
CA PRO A 109 10.96 10.92 -3.12
C PRO A 109 9.50 11.25 -3.47
N GLU A 110 9.00 10.78 -4.61
CA GLU A 110 7.59 10.89 -5.01
C GLU A 110 6.69 9.88 -4.29
N PHE A 111 7.27 8.85 -3.67
CA PHE A 111 6.60 7.87 -2.80
C PHE A 111 6.46 8.36 -1.34
N CYS A 112 6.59 9.66 -1.10
CA CYS A 112 6.46 10.22 0.24
C CYS A 112 4.98 10.36 0.64
N HIS A 113 4.49 9.51 1.55
CA HIS A 113 3.09 9.55 2.02
C HIS A 113 2.64 10.94 2.53
N VAL A 114 3.54 11.73 3.13
CA VAL A 114 3.26 13.11 3.57
C VAL A 114 2.92 14.04 2.41
N ARG A 115 3.54 13.85 1.24
CA ARG A 115 3.25 14.62 0.02
C ARG A 115 1.98 14.16 -0.67
N ILE A 116 1.63 12.88 -0.51
CA ILE A 116 0.44 12.27 -1.12
C ILE A 116 -0.82 12.60 -0.29
N LEU A 117 -0.69 12.70 1.03
CA LEU A 117 -1.81 12.88 1.97
C LEU A 117 -2.78 14.01 1.60
N PRO A 118 -2.34 15.22 1.20
CA PRO A 118 -3.26 16.30 0.81
C PRO A 118 -4.02 16.02 -0.50
N ARG A 119 -3.58 15.05 -1.31
CA ARG A 119 -4.19 14.70 -2.61
C ARG A 119 -5.12 13.49 -2.47
N SER A 120 -4.71 12.50 -1.69
CA SER A 120 -5.54 11.34 -1.35
C SER A 120 -5.08 10.71 -0.04
N PRO A 121 -5.94 10.76 1.00
CA PRO A 121 -5.70 10.05 2.25
C PRO A 121 -5.53 8.55 2.05
N PHE A 122 -6.36 7.96 1.18
CA PHE A 122 -6.31 6.53 0.86
C PHE A 122 -4.96 6.12 0.25
N VAL A 123 -4.50 6.82 -0.78
CA VAL A 123 -3.24 6.48 -1.46
C VAL A 123 -2.04 6.78 -0.55
N ALA A 124 -2.13 7.78 0.32
CA ALA A 124 -1.11 8.03 1.33
C ALA A 124 -1.04 6.91 2.38
N ALA A 125 -2.18 6.35 2.80
CA ALA A 125 -2.23 5.20 3.70
C ALA A 125 -1.56 3.96 3.06
N LEU A 126 -1.83 3.70 1.78
CA LEU A 126 -1.16 2.65 1.01
C LEU A 126 0.36 2.87 0.92
N ALA A 127 0.81 4.08 0.60
CA ALA A 127 2.23 4.40 0.53
C ALA A 127 2.92 4.24 1.90
N LYS A 128 2.26 4.66 2.98
CA LYS A 128 2.78 4.47 4.35
C LYS A 128 2.87 2.99 4.72
N TRP A 129 1.87 2.18 4.37
CA TRP A 129 1.89 0.73 4.58
C TRP A 129 3.05 0.06 3.84
N VAL A 130 3.27 0.41 2.57
CA VAL A 130 4.40 -0.09 1.78
C VAL A 130 5.73 0.29 2.42
N ALA A 131 5.88 1.54 2.87
CA ALA A 131 7.12 2.01 3.48
C ALA A 131 7.48 1.30 4.79
N TYR A 132 6.49 0.73 5.49
CA TYR A 132 6.71 -0.01 6.75
C TYR A 132 6.89 -1.52 6.55
N ALA A 133 6.68 -2.01 5.33
CA ALA A 133 6.95 -3.40 4.99
C ALA A 133 8.43 -3.68 4.69
N VAL A 134 9.25 -2.65 4.54
CA VAL A 134 10.68 -2.71 4.19
C VAL A 134 11.58 -2.15 5.27
#